data_AF-A0A9D5IJ62-F1
#
_entry.id   AF-A0A9D5IJ62-F1
#
_cell.length_a   1.000
_cell.length_b   1.000
_cell.length_c   1.000
_cell.angle_alpha   90.00
_cell.angle_beta   90.00
_cell.angle_gamma   90.00
#
_symmetry.space_group_name_H-M   'P 1'
#
loop_
_entity.id
_entity.type
_entity.pdbx_description
1 polymer ?
#
loop_
_entity_poly.entity_id
_entity_poly.type
_entity_poly.pdbx_seq_one_letter_code
_entity_poly.pdbx_strand_id
1 'polypeptide(L)'
;MRKILGVGAVVLGAVSVMLCAAAIGLGWWTAARTVDRIDRIAARLDNGLFETDLRLARVESRVSTVRAEINEIRGGAEAIISENPELPRVRAEIDRLFSRLVPALDRLDATADSLSSVAGGLRAGADIVDQLIDDPEATLRVRHAAGAIDRAAEALEYPQSKVDAVKSAAAVQWTRKLVNLAREAVAGSELLAEGLADARREIAVVRQRTAEYRDKIVVRVYAAAVANTLFWLWCGLGQVCLIAWGRRGISNQILPSTS
;
A
#
# COMPACT_ATOMS: atom_id res chain seq x y z
N MET A 1 -50.34 25.70 -41.06
CA MET A 1 -49.62 24.48 -40.63
C MET A 1 -48.10 24.56 -40.83
N ARG A 2 -47.57 24.90 -42.02
CA ARG A 2 -46.11 24.89 -42.27
C ARG A 2 -45.27 25.85 -41.39
N LYS A 3 -45.78 27.01 -40.97
CA LYS A 3 -45.08 27.93 -40.02
C LYS A 3 -44.90 27.33 -38.62
N ILE A 4 -45.93 26.65 -38.10
CA ILE A 4 -45.90 26.02 -36.77
C ILE A 4 -44.89 24.87 -36.75
N LEU A 5 -44.79 24.10 -37.84
CA LEU A 5 -43.78 23.04 -37.99
C LEU A 5 -42.35 23.59 -38.01
N GLY A 6 -42.11 24.73 -38.68
CA GLY A 6 -40.80 25.39 -38.70
C GLY A 6 -40.36 25.90 -37.33
N VAL A 7 -41.25 26.56 -36.58
CA VAL A 7 -40.97 27.04 -35.21
C VAL A 7 -40.72 25.86 -34.27
N GLY A 8 -41.53 24.80 -34.37
CA GLY A 8 -41.34 23.57 -33.59
C GLY A 8 -39.98 22.92 -33.84
N ALA A 9 -39.53 22.85 -35.09
CA ALA A 9 -38.21 22.30 -35.45
C ALA A 9 -37.05 23.13 -34.87
N VAL A 10 -37.16 24.46 -34.87
CA VAL A 10 -36.13 25.35 -34.30
C VAL A 10 -36.05 25.22 -32.78
N VAL A 11 -37.20 25.18 -32.08
CA VAL A 11 -37.23 25.02 -30.61
C VAL A 11 -36.70 23.65 -30.19
N LEU A 12 -37.12 22.58 -30.87
CA LEU A 12 -36.62 21.22 -30.61
C LEU A 12 -35.11 21.13 -30.84
N GLY A 13 -34.61 21.71 -31.94
CA GLY A 13 -33.18 21.76 -32.22
C GLY A 13 -32.40 22.54 -31.15
N ALA A 14 -32.89 23.70 -30.72
CA ALA A 14 -32.24 24.51 -29.68
C ALA A 14 -32.17 23.78 -28.32
N VAL A 15 -33.28 23.15 -27.90
CA VAL A 15 -33.33 22.33 -26.68
C VAL A 15 -32.37 21.13 -26.80
N SER A 16 -32.31 20.49 -27.97
CA SER A 16 -31.41 19.36 -28.20
C SER A 16 -29.94 19.77 -28.13
N VAL A 17 -29.56 20.92 -28.68
CA VAL A 17 -28.19 21.47 -28.57
C VAL A 17 -27.83 21.76 -27.11
N MET A 18 -28.76 22.33 -26.32
CA MET A 18 -28.56 22.53 -24.88
C MET A 18 -28.34 21.20 -24.14
N LEU A 19 -29.12 20.16 -24.45
CA LEU A 19 -28.94 18.82 -23.88
C LEU A 19 -27.58 18.22 -24.25
N CYS A 20 -27.11 18.40 -25.49
CA CYS A 20 -25.78 17.95 -25.92
C CYS A 20 -24.68 18.66 -25.11
N ALA A 21 -24.77 19.98 -24.95
CA ALA A 21 -23.81 20.76 -24.17
C ALA A 21 -23.80 20.34 -22.70
N ALA A 22 -24.97 20.11 -22.10
CA ALA A 22 -25.09 19.60 -20.73
C ALA A 22 -24.48 18.20 -20.56
N ALA A 23 -24.68 17.30 -21.54
CA ALA A 23 -24.11 15.96 -21.52
C ALA A 23 -22.58 15.96 -21.65
N ILE A 24 -22.01 16.85 -22.46
CA ILE A 24 -20.56 17.08 -22.54
C ILE A 24 -20.04 17.58 -21.18
N GLY A 25 -20.68 18.61 -20.60
CA GLY A 25 -20.30 19.17 -19.31
C GLY A 25 -20.34 18.14 -18.18
N LEU A 26 -21.41 17.34 -18.12
CA LEU A 26 -21.53 16.24 -17.16
C LEU A 26 -20.46 15.17 -17.37
N GLY A 27 -20.14 14.81 -18.62
CA GLY A 27 -19.09 13.84 -18.93
C GLY A 27 -17.70 14.29 -18.47
N TRP A 28 -17.35 15.57 -18.65
CA TRP A 28 -16.10 16.12 -18.15
C TRP A 28 -16.09 16.25 -16.62
N TRP A 29 -17.22 16.61 -16.01
CA TRP A 29 -17.34 16.68 -14.56
C TRP A 29 -17.18 15.30 -13.89
N THR A 30 -17.80 14.25 -14.44
CA THR A 30 -17.62 12.89 -13.93
C THR A 30 -16.19 12.38 -14.14
N ALA A 31 -15.58 12.68 -15.29
CA ALA A 31 -14.18 12.35 -15.56
C ALA A 31 -13.23 12.99 -14.52
N ALA A 32 -13.35 14.29 -14.28
CA ALA A 32 -12.55 15.00 -13.30
C ALA A 32 -12.73 14.42 -11.88
N ARG A 33 -13.99 14.17 -11.47
CA ARG A 33 -14.28 13.60 -10.14
C ARG A 33 -13.71 12.19 -9.96
N THR A 34 -13.70 11.39 -11.02
CA THR A 34 -13.10 10.05 -11.01
C THR A 34 -11.58 10.11 -10.88
N VAL A 35 -10.92 11.00 -11.65
CA VAL A 35 -9.48 11.24 -11.53
C VAL A 35 -9.11 11.73 -10.13
N ASP A 36 -9.82 12.72 -9.58
CA ASP A 36 -9.59 13.21 -8.21
C ASP A 36 -9.75 12.14 -7.14
N ARG A 37 -10.66 11.18 -7.36
CA ARG A 37 -10.85 10.06 -6.43
C ARG A 37 -9.66 9.09 -6.50
N ILE A 38 -9.22 8.75 -7.71
CA ILE A 38 -8.08 7.86 -7.95
C ILE A 38 -6.80 8.48 -7.37
N ASP A 39 -6.56 9.77 -7.60
CA ASP A 39 -5.41 10.49 -7.09
C ASP A 39 -5.35 10.49 -5.56
N ARG A 40 -6.49 10.69 -4.90
CA ARG A 40 -6.59 10.60 -3.44
C ARG A 40 -6.31 9.21 -2.90
N ILE A 41 -6.79 8.17 -3.59
CA ILE A 41 -6.54 6.78 -3.18
C ILE A 41 -5.07 6.44 -3.37
N ALA A 42 -4.49 6.77 -4.53
CA ALA A 42 -3.08 6.55 -4.83
C ALA A 42 -2.16 7.29 -3.84
N ALA A 43 -2.47 8.54 -3.51
CA ALA A 43 -1.71 9.32 -2.52
C ALA A 43 -1.79 8.73 -1.10
N ARG A 44 -2.96 8.24 -0.69
CA ARG A 44 -3.12 7.56 0.61
C ARG A 44 -2.30 6.27 0.66
N LEU A 45 -2.34 5.48 -0.41
CA LEU A 45 -1.56 4.25 -0.52
C LEU A 45 -0.06 4.56 -0.51
N ASP A 46 0.40 5.54 -1.29
CA ASP A 46 1.81 5.91 -1.35
C ASP A 46 2.33 6.40 0.01
N ASN A 47 1.57 7.24 0.70
CA ASN A 47 1.90 7.68 2.05
C ASN A 47 1.94 6.52 3.06
N GLY A 48 0.96 5.61 3.02
CA GLY A 48 0.93 4.46 3.91
C GLY A 48 2.09 3.49 3.67
N LEU A 49 2.44 3.26 2.40
CA LEU A 49 3.58 2.43 2.00
C LEU A 49 4.92 3.09 2.36
N PHE A 50 5.03 4.41 2.21
CA PHE A 50 6.20 5.16 2.61
C PHE A 50 6.41 5.14 4.14
N GLU A 51 5.34 5.35 4.90
CA GLU A 51 5.40 5.24 6.37
C GLU A 51 5.80 3.83 6.80
N THR A 52 5.26 2.81 6.12
CA THR A 52 5.60 1.41 6.35
C THR A 52 7.08 1.13 6.07
N ASP A 53 7.63 1.60 4.96
CA ASP A 53 9.06 1.45 4.65
C ASP A 53 9.96 2.14 5.70
N LEU A 54 9.58 3.33 6.17
CA LEU A 54 10.31 4.01 7.25
C LEU A 54 10.24 3.26 8.59
N ARG A 55 9.14 2.58 8.89
CA ARG A 55 9.01 1.72 10.08
C ARG A 55 9.88 0.47 9.92
N LEU A 56 9.87 -0.16 8.74
CA LEU A 56 10.72 -1.31 8.42
C LEU A 56 12.21 -0.97 8.56
N ALA A 57 12.66 0.17 8.02
CA ALA A 57 14.05 0.61 8.14
C ALA A 57 14.47 0.84 9.61
N ARG A 58 13.57 1.37 10.44
CA ARG A 58 13.80 1.53 11.88
C ARG A 58 13.89 0.18 12.59
N VAL A 59 13.01 -0.75 12.26
CA VAL A 59 13.05 -2.11 12.81
C VAL A 59 14.34 -2.81 12.40
N GLU A 60 14.73 -2.75 11.13
CA GLU A 60 15.97 -3.33 10.61
C GLU A 60 17.20 -2.85 11.40
N SER A 61 17.31 -1.54 11.65
CA SER A 61 18.39 -0.95 12.45
C SER A 61 18.37 -1.39 13.92
N ARG A 62 17.18 -1.54 14.53
CA ARG A 62 17.05 -2.06 15.90
C ARG A 62 17.47 -3.52 15.98
N VAL A 63 17.02 -4.35 15.05
CA VAL A 63 17.37 -5.78 14.97
C VAL A 63 18.87 -5.96 14.76
N SER A 64 19.50 -5.19 13.86
CA SER A 64 20.94 -5.29 13.62
C SER A 64 21.75 -4.96 14.88
N THR A 65 21.30 -3.95 15.64
CA THR A 65 21.94 -3.54 16.90
C THR A 65 21.80 -4.64 17.96
N VAL A 66 20.59 -5.18 18.15
CA VAL A 66 20.38 -6.24 19.14
C VAL A 66 21.11 -7.52 18.74
N ARG A 67 21.15 -7.86 17.45
CA ARG A 67 21.88 -9.01 16.93
C ARG A 67 23.38 -8.92 17.23
N ALA A 68 23.97 -7.74 17.06
CA ALA A 68 25.38 -7.51 17.39
C ALA A 68 25.64 -7.76 18.90
N GLU A 69 24.74 -7.26 19.76
CA GLU A 69 24.82 -7.44 21.20
C GLU A 69 24.67 -8.91 21.63
N ILE A 70 23.73 -9.65 21.04
CA ILE A 70 23.54 -11.10 21.29
C ILE A 70 24.76 -11.89 20.84
N ASN A 71 25.38 -11.54 19.71
CA ASN A 71 26.61 -12.19 19.25
C ASN A 71 27.79 -11.95 20.21
N GLU A 72 27.92 -10.74 20.76
CA GLU A 72 28.92 -10.43 21.79
C GLU A 72 28.69 -11.29 23.05
N ILE A 73 27.44 -11.37 23.51
CA ILE A 73 27.05 -12.20 24.66
C ILE A 73 27.34 -13.68 24.40
N ARG A 74 27.05 -14.18 23.19
CA ARG A 74 27.37 -15.55 22.78
C ARG A 74 28.88 -15.81 22.85
N GLY A 75 29.69 -14.92 22.30
CA GLY A 75 31.15 -15.04 22.36
C GLY A 75 31.68 -15.08 23.79
N GLY A 76 31.14 -14.23 24.67
CA GLY A 76 31.46 -14.26 26.10
C GLY A 76 31.05 -15.56 26.78
N ALA A 77 29.85 -16.08 26.49
CA ALA A 77 29.35 -17.34 27.03
C ALA A 77 30.14 -18.57 26.53
N GLU A 78 30.57 -18.56 25.26
CA GLU A 78 31.41 -19.61 24.68
C GLU A 78 32.82 -19.62 25.31
N ALA A 79 33.38 -18.45 25.65
CA ALA A 79 34.69 -18.36 26.30
C ALA A 79 34.72 -19.00 27.69
N ILE A 80 33.62 -18.91 28.44
CA ILE A 80 33.53 -19.44 29.82
C ILE A 80 32.98 -20.86 29.92
N ILE A 81 32.55 -21.47 28.80
CA ILE A 81 31.92 -22.80 28.77
C ILE A 81 32.85 -23.92 29.24
N SER A 82 34.16 -23.75 29.06
CA SER A 82 35.20 -24.70 29.47
C SER A 82 35.75 -24.43 30.87
N GLU A 83 35.33 -23.35 31.54
CA GLU A 83 35.78 -23.00 32.89
C GLU A 83 34.89 -23.63 33.96
N ASN A 84 35.44 -23.82 35.17
CA ASN A 84 34.64 -24.32 36.30
C ASN A 84 33.60 -23.26 36.73
N PRO A 85 32.29 -23.54 36.59
CA PRO A 85 31.21 -22.58 36.85
C PRO A 85 31.03 -22.24 38.33
N GLU A 86 31.63 -23.01 39.24
CA GLU A 86 31.59 -22.72 40.68
C GLU A 86 32.61 -21.65 41.10
N LEU A 87 33.54 -21.28 40.21
CA LEU A 87 34.48 -20.21 40.47
C LEU A 87 33.73 -18.87 40.59
N PRO A 88 33.96 -18.07 41.65
CA PRO A 88 33.29 -16.79 41.86
C PRO A 88 33.39 -15.83 40.67
N ARG A 89 34.54 -15.85 39.96
CA ARG A 89 34.76 -15.05 38.75
C ARG A 89 33.83 -15.45 37.59
N VAL A 90 33.62 -16.76 37.40
CA VAL A 90 32.79 -17.29 36.31
C VAL A 90 31.33 -17.00 36.59
N ARG A 91 30.91 -17.13 37.86
CA ARG A 91 29.56 -16.76 38.30
C ARG A 91 29.27 -15.27 38.09
N ALA A 92 30.20 -14.39 38.47
CA ALA A 92 30.07 -12.95 38.24
C ALA A 92 29.97 -12.59 36.75
N GLU A 93 30.74 -13.26 35.89
CA GLU A 93 30.67 -13.05 34.44
C GLU A 93 29.34 -13.56 33.85
N ILE A 94 28.83 -14.71 34.32
CA ILE A 94 27.50 -15.22 33.96
C ILE A 94 26.41 -14.21 34.32
N ASP A 95 26.44 -13.66 35.55
CA ASP A 95 25.46 -12.66 35.99
C ASP A 95 25.54 -11.37 35.15
N ARG A 96 26.75 -10.98 34.74
CA ARG A 96 26.96 -9.85 33.84
C ARG A 96 26.41 -10.10 32.43
N LEU A 97 26.67 -11.27 31.86
CA LEU A 97 26.11 -11.65 30.55
C LEU A 97 24.58 -11.71 30.60
N PHE A 98 24.01 -12.18 31.71
CA PHE A 98 22.56 -12.24 31.91
C PHE A 98 21.91 -10.86 32.01
N SER A 99 22.50 -9.97 32.81
CA SER A 99 22.03 -8.59 32.96
C SER A 99 22.11 -7.78 31.66
N ARG A 100 22.91 -8.21 30.68
CA ARG A 100 22.91 -7.67 29.30
C ARG A 100 21.91 -8.39 28.37
N LEU A 101 21.80 -9.70 28.48
CA LEU A 101 20.94 -10.51 27.61
C LEU A 101 19.46 -10.21 27.79
N VAL A 102 18.98 -10.08 29.04
CA VAL A 102 17.56 -9.84 29.30
C VAL A 102 17.09 -8.53 28.65
N PRO A 103 17.73 -7.37 28.86
CA PRO A 103 17.34 -6.14 28.17
C PRO A 103 17.50 -6.18 26.64
N ALA A 104 18.39 -7.02 26.10
CA ALA A 104 18.52 -7.21 24.67
C ALA A 104 17.30 -7.97 24.11
N LEU A 105 16.83 -9.00 24.82
CA LEU A 105 15.65 -9.77 24.44
C LEU A 105 14.36 -8.97 24.61
N ASP A 106 14.23 -8.17 25.66
CA ASP A 106 13.10 -7.23 25.83
C ASP A 106 13.01 -6.23 24.66
N ARG A 107 14.16 -5.81 24.13
CA ARG A 107 14.22 -4.94 22.94
C ARG A 107 13.80 -5.68 21.65
N LEU A 108 14.05 -6.98 21.54
CA LEU A 108 13.57 -7.79 20.41
C LEU A 108 12.06 -7.99 20.48
N ASP A 109 11.51 -8.21 21.66
CA ASP A 109 10.06 -8.33 21.88
C ASP A 109 9.32 -7.05 21.49
N ALA A 110 9.79 -5.90 21.97
CA ALA A 110 9.27 -4.59 21.54
C ALA A 110 9.43 -4.33 20.02
N THR A 111 10.31 -5.09 19.36
CA THR A 111 10.45 -5.05 17.91
C THR A 111 9.43 -5.95 17.22
N ALA A 112 9.08 -7.11 17.79
CA ALA A 112 7.98 -7.96 17.35
C ALA A 112 6.64 -7.20 17.34
N ASP A 113 6.33 -6.43 18.39
CA ASP A 113 5.15 -5.55 18.43
C ASP A 113 5.14 -4.54 17.28
N SER A 114 6.31 -3.96 16.97
CA SER A 114 6.46 -2.99 15.89
C SER A 114 6.23 -3.63 14.52
N LEU A 115 6.64 -4.90 14.35
CA LEU A 115 6.42 -5.68 13.14
C LEU A 115 4.96 -6.04 12.94
N SER A 116 4.24 -6.43 14.01
CA SER A 116 2.80 -6.66 13.96
C SER A 116 2.03 -5.42 13.51
N SER A 117 2.44 -4.24 13.96
CA SER A 117 1.87 -2.97 13.47
C SER A 117 2.15 -2.73 11.98
N VAL A 118 3.36 -3.07 11.51
CA VAL A 118 3.73 -2.96 10.09
C VAL A 118 2.93 -3.94 9.24
N ALA A 119 2.78 -5.19 9.66
CA ALA A 119 1.97 -6.17 8.95
C ALA A 119 0.50 -5.73 8.87
N GLY A 120 -0.04 -5.11 9.93
CA GLY A 120 -1.34 -4.45 9.91
C GLY A 120 -1.43 -3.32 8.85
N GLY A 121 -0.39 -2.48 8.77
CA GLY A 121 -0.27 -1.44 7.74
C GLY A 121 -0.23 -2.01 6.31
N LEU A 122 0.51 -3.09 6.08
CA LEU A 122 0.55 -3.78 4.79
C LEU A 122 -0.80 -4.38 4.41
N ARG A 123 -1.54 -4.98 5.35
CA ARG A 123 -2.89 -5.50 5.09
C ARG A 123 -3.86 -4.39 4.70
N ALA A 124 -3.85 -3.27 5.42
CA ALA A 124 -4.64 -2.10 5.05
C ALA A 124 -4.24 -1.57 3.66
N GLY A 125 -2.94 -1.59 3.34
CA GLY A 125 -2.44 -1.28 2.00
C GLY A 125 -2.96 -2.25 0.93
N ALA A 126 -3.00 -3.55 1.22
CA ALA A 126 -3.55 -4.58 0.32
C ALA A 126 -5.03 -4.34 0.03
N ASP A 127 -5.82 -3.96 1.03
CA ASP A 127 -7.24 -3.66 0.84
C ASP A 127 -7.47 -2.39 0.01
N ILE A 128 -6.53 -1.43 0.05
CA ILE A 128 -6.54 -0.26 -0.84
C ILE A 128 -6.10 -0.64 -2.27
N VAL A 129 -5.11 -1.52 -2.40
CA VAL A 129 -4.68 -2.07 -3.69
C VAL A 129 -5.83 -2.80 -4.37
N ASP A 130 -6.56 -3.65 -3.64
CA ASP A 130 -7.73 -4.39 -4.14
C ASP A 130 -8.83 -3.44 -4.68
N GLN A 131 -8.99 -2.28 -4.06
CA GLN A 131 -9.95 -1.26 -4.50
C GLN A 131 -9.50 -0.48 -5.75
N LEU A 132 -8.19 -0.39 -6.01
CA LEU A 132 -7.61 0.47 -7.04
C LEU A 132 -7.10 -0.32 -8.25
N ILE A 133 -6.60 -1.53 -8.00
CA ILE A 133 -5.94 -2.40 -8.96
C ILE A 133 -6.74 -3.71 -8.98
N ASP A 134 -7.34 -4.01 -10.11
CA ASP A 134 -7.96 -5.31 -10.39
C ASP A 134 -6.88 -6.37 -10.69
N ASP A 135 -5.92 -6.51 -9.77
CA ASP A 135 -4.77 -7.42 -9.83
C ASP A 135 -4.75 -8.26 -8.53
N PRO A 136 -5.44 -9.41 -8.52
CA PRO A 136 -5.51 -10.27 -7.35
C PRO A 136 -4.13 -10.80 -6.94
N GLU A 137 -3.18 -10.93 -7.87
CA GLU A 137 -1.81 -11.36 -7.55
C GLU A 137 -1.03 -10.28 -6.79
N ALA A 138 -1.28 -9.00 -7.06
CA ALA A 138 -0.69 -7.90 -6.29
C ALA A 138 -1.22 -7.89 -4.85
N THR A 139 -2.53 -8.02 -4.66
CA THR A 139 -3.17 -8.12 -3.34
C THR A 139 -2.63 -9.32 -2.55
N LEU A 140 -2.51 -10.49 -3.19
CA LEU A 140 -1.96 -11.70 -2.58
C LEU A 140 -0.50 -11.54 -2.15
N ARG A 141 0.33 -10.88 -2.96
CA ARG A 141 1.74 -10.64 -2.62
C ARG A 141 1.92 -9.72 -1.41
N VAL A 142 1.14 -8.65 -1.31
CA VAL A 142 1.18 -7.77 -0.12
C VAL A 142 0.73 -8.53 1.13
N ARG A 143 -0.32 -9.36 1.01
CA ARG A 143 -0.77 -10.22 2.12
C ARG A 143 0.27 -11.27 2.49
N HIS A 144 0.98 -11.84 1.52
CA HIS A 144 2.07 -12.77 1.77
C HIS A 144 3.25 -12.10 2.50
N ALA A 145 3.62 -10.88 2.09
CA ALA A 145 4.62 -10.08 2.79
C ALA A 145 4.22 -9.78 4.25
N ALA A 146 2.96 -9.38 4.48
CA ALA A 146 2.44 -9.19 5.84
C ALA A 146 2.50 -10.50 6.66
N GLY A 147 2.16 -11.65 6.07
CA GLY A 147 2.27 -12.95 6.73
C GLY A 147 3.71 -13.39 6.99
N ALA A 148 4.67 -13.02 6.14
CA ALA A 148 6.08 -13.25 6.40
C ALA A 148 6.58 -12.43 7.59
N ILE A 149 6.13 -11.17 7.72
CA ILE A 149 6.44 -10.31 8.85
C ILE A 149 5.86 -10.85 10.16
N ASP A 150 4.60 -11.29 10.17
CA ASP A 150 3.99 -11.89 11.37
C ASP A 150 4.74 -13.14 11.82
N ARG A 151 5.07 -14.06 10.90
CA ARG A 151 5.88 -15.24 11.22
C ARG A 151 7.25 -14.87 11.78
N ALA A 152 7.84 -13.79 11.30
CA ALA A 152 9.10 -13.29 11.82
C ALA A 152 8.95 -12.65 13.22
N ALA A 153 7.84 -11.97 13.49
CA ALA A 153 7.51 -11.46 14.82
C ALA A 153 7.29 -12.60 15.82
N GLU A 154 6.53 -13.64 15.44
CA GLU A 154 6.32 -14.86 16.25
C GLU A 154 7.65 -15.55 16.60
N ALA A 155 8.60 -15.59 15.64
CA ALA A 155 9.93 -16.15 15.88
C ALA A 155 10.75 -15.37 16.92
N LEU A 156 10.45 -14.09 17.14
CA LEU A 156 11.12 -13.24 18.14
C LEU A 156 10.49 -13.34 19.54
N GLU A 157 9.20 -13.67 19.65
CA GLU A 157 8.55 -13.92 20.95
C GLU A 157 9.05 -15.22 21.61
N TYR A 158 9.42 -16.21 20.79
CA TYR A 158 9.85 -17.53 21.27
C TYR A 158 11.07 -17.51 22.21
N PRO A 159 12.18 -16.81 21.90
CA PRO A 159 13.33 -16.66 22.81
C PRO A 159 12.96 -16.13 24.20
N GLN A 160 11.99 -15.21 24.32
CA GLN A 160 11.62 -14.60 25.59
C GLN A 160 10.82 -15.56 26.48
N SER A 161 9.90 -16.32 25.89
CA SER A 161 9.19 -17.40 26.61
C SER A 161 10.15 -18.41 27.25
N LYS A 162 11.30 -18.65 26.60
CA LYS A 162 12.38 -19.49 27.15
C LYS A 162 13.18 -18.79 28.24
N VAL A 163 13.36 -17.47 28.22
CA VAL A 163 14.10 -16.75 29.26
C VAL A 163 13.44 -16.85 30.62
N ASP A 164 12.11 -16.76 30.67
CA ASP A 164 11.37 -16.93 31.93
C ASP A 164 11.48 -18.35 32.49
N ALA A 165 11.50 -19.35 31.61
CA ALA A 165 11.79 -20.74 31.99
C ALA A 165 13.27 -20.95 32.38
N VAL A 166 14.18 -20.20 31.77
CA VAL A 166 15.62 -20.31 32.01
C VAL A 166 15.97 -19.68 33.35
N LYS A 167 15.32 -18.58 33.77
CA LYS A 167 15.49 -17.86 35.06
C LYS A 167 15.50 -18.75 36.32
N SER A 168 14.99 -19.98 36.23
CA SER A 168 14.81 -20.93 37.33
C SER A 168 15.79 -22.14 37.35
N ALA A 169 16.73 -22.25 36.40
CA ALA A 169 17.63 -23.41 36.28
C ALA A 169 18.92 -23.34 37.15
N ALA A 170 19.80 -24.36 37.12
CA ALA A 170 21.08 -24.39 37.86
C ALA A 170 22.31 -24.03 36.99
N ALA A 171 23.26 -23.20 37.51
CA ALA A 171 24.32 -22.44 36.81
C ALA A 171 25.01 -23.10 35.58
N VAL A 172 25.38 -24.37 35.65
CA VAL A 172 26.06 -25.09 34.54
C VAL A 172 25.13 -25.39 33.35
N GLN A 173 23.86 -25.64 33.64
CA GLN A 173 22.84 -25.83 32.62
C GLN A 173 22.55 -24.51 31.87
N TRP A 174 22.93 -23.37 32.44
CA TRP A 174 22.68 -22.06 31.85
C TRP A 174 23.61 -21.71 30.75
N THR A 175 24.92 -21.91 30.88
CA THR A 175 25.86 -21.48 29.83
C THR A 175 25.52 -22.14 28.50
N ARG A 176 25.12 -23.42 28.53
CA ARG A 176 24.59 -24.13 27.34
C ARG A 176 23.23 -23.63 26.89
N LYS A 177 22.29 -23.40 27.81
CA LYS A 177 20.96 -22.84 27.47
C LYS A 177 21.08 -21.44 26.86
N LEU A 178 22.00 -20.62 27.36
CA LEU A 178 22.24 -19.24 26.95
C LEU A 178 22.87 -19.17 25.55
N VAL A 179 23.86 -20.04 25.27
CA VAL A 179 24.41 -20.20 23.90
C VAL A 179 23.33 -20.68 22.93
N ASN A 180 22.49 -21.64 23.32
CA ASN A 180 21.38 -22.10 22.47
C ASN A 180 20.34 -20.98 22.21
N LEU A 181 19.97 -20.23 23.24
CA LEU A 181 19.00 -19.13 23.14
C LEU A 181 19.54 -17.99 22.27
N ALA A 182 20.83 -17.68 22.40
CA ALA A 182 21.51 -16.73 21.52
C ALA A 182 21.55 -17.22 20.05
N ARG A 183 21.76 -18.52 19.81
CA ARG A 183 21.71 -19.10 18.45
C ARG A 183 20.31 -19.04 17.85
N GLU A 184 19.29 -19.40 18.63
CA GLU A 184 17.88 -19.31 18.21
C GLU A 184 17.49 -17.86 17.90
N ALA A 185 17.88 -16.90 18.75
CA ALA A 185 17.62 -15.48 18.51
C ALA A 185 18.34 -14.96 17.25
N VAL A 186 19.58 -15.40 17.00
CA VAL A 186 20.29 -15.05 15.76
C VAL A 186 19.60 -15.63 14.54
N ALA A 187 19.17 -16.89 14.57
CA ALA A 187 18.44 -17.51 13.46
C ALA A 187 17.09 -16.82 13.20
N GLY A 188 16.35 -16.49 14.26
CA GLY A 188 15.11 -15.70 14.14
C GLY A 188 15.35 -14.32 13.54
N SER A 189 16.45 -13.66 13.90
CA SER A 189 16.83 -12.36 13.34
C SER A 189 17.22 -12.42 11.85
N GLU A 190 17.75 -13.55 11.37
CA GLU A 190 18.07 -13.77 9.95
C GLU A 190 16.79 -13.95 9.13
N LEU A 191 15.88 -14.80 9.60
CA LEU A 191 14.55 -14.96 8.99
C LEU A 191 13.79 -13.63 8.94
N LEU A 192 13.92 -12.81 9.99
CA LEU A 192 13.36 -11.49 10.02
C LEU A 192 14.02 -10.56 8.98
N ALA A 193 15.34 -10.55 8.87
CA ALA A 193 16.03 -9.74 7.86
C ALA A 193 15.60 -10.10 6.43
N GLU A 194 15.44 -11.39 6.14
CA GLU A 194 14.91 -11.88 4.85
C GLU A 194 13.46 -11.41 4.64
N GLY A 195 12.58 -11.60 5.65
CA GLY A 195 11.19 -11.15 5.58
C GLY A 195 11.04 -9.64 5.41
N LEU A 196 11.90 -8.84 6.06
CA LEU A 196 11.96 -7.38 5.90
C LEU A 196 12.38 -7.01 4.47
N ALA A 197 13.43 -7.65 3.93
CA ALA A 197 13.92 -7.39 2.59
C ALA A 197 12.86 -7.70 1.53
N ASP A 198 12.16 -8.83 1.66
CA ASP A 198 11.07 -9.21 0.79
C ASP A 198 9.89 -8.24 0.90
N ALA A 199 9.51 -7.83 2.11
CA ALA A 199 8.46 -6.84 2.30
C ALA A 199 8.79 -5.49 1.65
N ARG A 200 10.03 -5.00 1.78
CA ARG A 200 10.48 -3.75 1.13
C ARG A 200 10.46 -3.87 -0.40
N ARG A 201 10.87 -5.03 -0.93
CA ARG A 201 10.79 -5.30 -2.37
C ARG A 201 9.34 -5.25 -2.86
N GLU A 202 8.41 -5.90 -2.15
CA GLU A 202 7.00 -5.88 -2.51
C GLU A 202 6.38 -4.48 -2.38
N ILE A 203 6.71 -3.71 -1.33
CA ILE A 203 6.29 -2.31 -1.21
C ILE A 203 6.73 -1.49 -2.43
N ALA A 204 7.99 -1.63 -2.85
CA ALA A 204 8.51 -0.91 -4.00
C ALA A 204 7.78 -1.29 -5.30
N VAL A 205 7.52 -2.59 -5.51
CA VAL A 205 6.76 -3.10 -6.66
C VAL A 205 5.34 -2.56 -6.66
N VAL A 206 4.66 -2.55 -5.51
CA VAL A 206 3.30 -2.02 -5.38
C VAL A 206 3.28 -0.52 -5.69
N ARG A 207 4.20 0.28 -5.14
CA ARG A 207 4.29 1.72 -5.44
C ARG A 207 4.44 1.99 -6.92
N GLN A 208 5.35 1.26 -7.58
CA GLN A 208 5.56 1.39 -9.02
C GLN A 208 4.30 1.02 -9.82
N ARG A 209 3.67 -0.12 -9.50
CA ARG A 209 2.43 -0.55 -10.17
C ARG A 209 1.28 0.42 -9.92
N THR A 210 1.10 0.92 -8.70
CA THR A 210 0.08 1.91 -8.37
C THR A 210 0.21 3.16 -9.23
N ALA A 211 1.44 3.67 -9.43
CA ALA A 211 1.69 4.81 -10.31
C ALA A 211 1.31 4.48 -11.76
N GLU A 212 1.72 3.32 -12.27
CA GLU A 212 1.41 2.88 -13.64
C GLU A 212 -0.10 2.68 -13.87
N TYR A 213 -0.81 2.06 -12.91
CA TYR A 213 -2.25 1.87 -12.98
C TYR A 213 -3.02 3.17 -12.88
N ARG A 214 -2.60 4.09 -12.00
CA ARG A 214 -3.14 5.45 -11.92
C ARG A 214 -3.06 6.12 -13.28
N ASP A 215 -1.89 6.16 -13.91
CA ASP A 215 -1.70 6.82 -15.19
C ASP A 215 -2.56 6.17 -16.30
N LYS A 216 -2.62 4.83 -16.34
CA LYS A 216 -3.49 4.11 -17.27
C LYS A 216 -4.98 4.43 -17.08
N ILE A 217 -5.47 4.48 -15.84
CA ILE A 217 -6.88 4.78 -15.59
C ILE A 217 -7.20 6.23 -15.95
N VAL A 218 -6.32 7.18 -15.59
CA VAL A 218 -6.47 8.60 -15.96
C VAL A 218 -6.56 8.77 -17.47
N VAL A 219 -5.67 8.10 -18.23
CA VAL A 219 -5.71 8.11 -19.70
C VAL A 219 -7.02 7.52 -20.23
N ARG A 220 -7.49 6.40 -19.69
CA ARG A 220 -8.77 5.78 -20.12
C ARG A 220 -9.98 6.66 -19.80
N VAL A 221 -10.01 7.30 -18.63
CA VAL A 221 -11.09 8.20 -18.22
C VAL A 221 -11.15 9.42 -19.14
N TYR A 222 -10.02 10.03 -19.46
CA TYR A 222 -9.99 11.15 -20.42
C TYR A 222 -10.31 10.70 -21.84
N ALA A 223 -9.83 9.54 -22.29
CA ALA A 223 -10.20 9.00 -23.61
C ALA A 223 -11.72 8.76 -23.72
N ALA A 224 -12.36 8.24 -22.67
CA ALA A 224 -13.81 8.09 -22.61
C ALA A 224 -14.54 9.45 -22.62
N ALA A 225 -14.04 10.45 -21.90
CA ALA A 225 -14.61 11.80 -21.89
C ALA A 225 -14.50 12.47 -23.28
N VAL A 226 -13.38 12.29 -23.97
CA VAL A 226 -13.17 12.77 -25.35
C VAL A 226 -14.10 12.05 -26.31
N ALA A 227 -14.20 10.72 -26.24
CA ALA A 227 -15.12 9.95 -27.08
C ALA A 227 -16.59 10.37 -26.86
N ASN A 228 -17.01 10.57 -25.61
CA ASN A 228 -18.33 11.10 -25.27
C ASN A 228 -18.54 12.50 -25.86
N THR A 229 -17.52 13.37 -25.77
CA THR A 229 -17.58 14.72 -26.34
C THR A 229 -17.75 14.68 -27.87
N LEU A 230 -16.98 13.84 -28.56
CA LEU A 230 -17.07 13.67 -30.01
C LEU A 230 -18.45 13.14 -30.43
N PHE A 231 -18.99 12.17 -29.68
CA PHE A 231 -20.33 11.64 -29.92
C PHE A 231 -21.41 12.73 -29.80
N TRP A 232 -21.40 13.51 -28.73
CA TRP A 232 -22.38 14.58 -28.52
C TRP A 232 -22.20 15.75 -29.49
N LEU A 233 -20.96 16.06 -29.89
CA LEU A 233 -20.69 17.04 -30.95
C LEU A 233 -21.30 16.58 -32.28
N TRP A 234 -21.12 15.30 -32.64
CA TRP A 234 -21.73 14.72 -33.84
C TRP A 234 -23.26 14.82 -33.81
N CYS A 235 -23.87 14.42 -32.69
CA CYS A 235 -25.32 14.57 -32.47
C CYS A 235 -25.77 16.03 -32.60
N GLY A 236 -25.07 16.97 -31.95
CA GLY A 236 -25.36 18.39 -31.99
C GLY A 236 -25.24 18.99 -33.40
N LEU A 237 -24.27 18.54 -34.19
CA LEU A 237 -24.10 18.98 -35.58
C LEU A 237 -25.31 18.60 -36.45
N GLY A 238 -25.86 17.40 -36.25
CA GLY A 238 -27.11 16.98 -36.87
C GLY A 238 -28.30 17.87 -36.48
N GLN A 239 -28.36 18.33 -35.23
CA GLN A 239 -29.41 19.25 -34.75
C GLN A 239 -29.27 20.65 -35.35
N VAL A 240 -28.04 21.16 -35.48
CA VAL A 240 -27.79 22.44 -36.15
C VAL A 240 -28.24 22.38 -37.62
N CYS A 241 -28.02 21.27 -38.32
CA CYS A 241 -28.54 21.06 -39.66
C CYS A 241 -30.09 21.10 -39.70
N LEU A 242 -30.76 20.48 -38.72
CA LEU A 242 -32.23 20.53 -38.60
C LEU A 242 -32.75 21.95 -38.34
N ILE A 243 -32.08 22.73 -37.47
CA ILE A 243 -32.42 24.14 -37.22
C ILE A 243 -32.25 24.95 -38.51
N ALA A 244 -31.14 24.78 -39.23
CA ALA A 244 -30.88 25.47 -40.49
C ALA A 244 -31.93 25.15 -41.55
N TRP A 245 -32.34 23.89 -41.65
CA TRP A 245 -33.42 23.45 -42.55
C TRP A 245 -34.77 24.08 -42.17
N GLY A 246 -35.14 24.03 -40.89
CA GLY A 246 -36.37 24.66 -40.38
C GLY A 246 -36.41 26.16 -40.63
N ARG A 247 -35.28 26.85 -40.43
CA ARG A 247 -35.14 28.29 -40.67
C ARG A 247 -35.28 28.67 -42.14
N ARG A 248 -34.74 27.85 -43.06
CA ARG A 248 -34.94 28.00 -44.53
C ARG A 248 -36.41 27.86 -44.91
N GLY A 249 -37.13 26.89 -44.32
CA GLY A 249 -38.55 26.68 -44.55
C GLY A 249 -39.45 27.85 -44.11
N ILE A 250 -39.04 28.59 -43.07
CA ILE A 250 -39.70 29.82 -42.61
C ILE A 250 -39.40 30.99 -43.56
N SER A 251 -38.13 31.16 -43.97
CA SER A 251 -37.67 32.29 -44.80
C SER A 251 -38.27 32.28 -46.21
N ASN A 252 -38.37 31.11 -46.85
CA ASN A 252 -38.94 30.98 -48.21
C ASN A 252 -40.45 31.29 -48.28
N GLN A 253 -41.12 31.55 -47.16
CA GLN A 253 -42.53 31.94 -47.13
C GLN A 253 -42.76 33.45 -46.93
N ILE A 254 -41.71 34.21 -46.59
CA ILE A 254 -41.80 35.66 -46.34
C ILE A 254 -41.59 36.45 -47.64
N LEU A 255 -41.00 35.83 -48.67
CA LEU A 255 -40.94 36.36 -50.03
C LEU A 255 -42.07 35.75 -50.86
N PRO A 256 -43.25 36.40 -50.99
CA PRO A 256 -44.19 36.03 -52.02
C PRO A 256 -43.54 36.33 -53.38
N SER A 257 -43.69 35.40 -54.32
CA SER A 257 -43.40 35.63 -55.73
C SER A 257 -44.13 36.88 -56.18
N THR A 258 -43.39 37.97 -56.39
CA THR A 258 -43.85 39.08 -57.22
C THR A 258 -43.87 38.57 -58.66
N SER A 259 -44.96 37.91 -59.03
CA SER A 259 -45.41 37.74 -60.41
C SER A 259 -46.48 38.79 -60.69
#